data_AF-A0A357FXU2-F1
#
_entry.id   AF-A0A357FXU2-F1
#
_cell.length_a   1.000
_cell.length_b   1.000
_cell.length_c   1.000
_cell.angle_alpha   90.00
_cell.angle_beta   90.00
_cell.angle_gamma   90.00
#
_symmetry.space_group_name_H-M   'P 1'
#
loop_
_entity.id
_entity.type
_entity.pdbx_description
1 polymer ?
#
loop_
_entity_poly.entity_id
_entity_poly.type
_entity_poly.pdbx_seq_one_letter_code
_entity_poly.pdbx_strand_id
1 'polypeptide(L)'
;MGFTFSHCETDSLGSFDARGTGFLYSYSARNNNLGIHLPRDNAHLIDIDLKEFSVDALSYTQYLEKATQINALMFSNSATIDLTETFDPRRLRPITRNAAVFAGYALNLEQRRFHHFSLRFRESCALEEIYIDSLYRQEPDVEYFKGYVKTRQGNAVSAGGQSVADVLLGLSEKILRDLIVMEPEESRRNSSNDLLGASFKLSTTSRILDKNYLPCHKLSSVRDSALQIKNIASA
;
A
#
# COMPACT_ATOMS: atom_id res chain seq x y z
N MET A 1 7.18 6.77 19.56
CA MET A 1 5.92 7.47 19.26
C MET A 1 5.12 6.57 18.34
N GLY A 2 3.94 6.11 18.80
CA GLY A 2 3.10 5.15 18.09
C GLY A 2 2.39 5.77 16.89
N PHE A 3 1.67 4.94 16.14
CA PHE A 3 0.80 5.35 15.03
C PHE A 3 -0.21 6.41 15.52
N THR A 4 0.01 7.68 15.21
CA THR A 4 -0.88 8.79 15.58
C THR A 4 -1.82 9.07 14.42
N PHE A 5 -2.86 8.24 14.30
CA PHE A 5 -4.03 8.57 13.51
C PHE A 5 -5.18 8.89 14.47
N SER A 6 -5.68 10.12 14.41
CA SER A 6 -6.83 10.57 15.20
C SER A 6 -7.88 11.14 14.26
N HIS A 7 -9.15 10.88 14.52
CA HIS A 7 -10.25 11.46 13.75
C HIS A 7 -11.31 12.03 14.68
N CYS A 8 -12.10 12.96 14.16
CA CYS A 8 -13.24 13.58 14.82
C CYS A 8 -14.35 13.74 13.77
N GLU A 9 -15.53 13.17 14.04
CA GLU A 9 -16.70 13.39 13.20
C GLU A 9 -17.12 14.86 13.28
N THR A 10 -17.47 15.45 12.13
CA THR A 10 -17.81 16.87 11.99
C THR A 10 -19.30 17.09 11.76
N ASP A 11 -20.04 16.06 11.32
CA ASP A 11 -21.49 16.09 11.16
C ASP A 11 -22.12 14.70 11.36
N SER A 12 -23.46 14.66 11.38
CA SER A 12 -24.24 13.42 11.51
C SER A 12 -24.34 12.59 10.22
N LEU A 13 -23.78 13.08 9.10
CA LEU A 13 -23.74 12.37 7.83
C LEU A 13 -22.47 11.49 7.71
N GLY A 14 -21.58 11.57 8.70
CA GLY A 14 -20.32 10.83 8.73
C GLY A 14 -19.15 11.59 8.08
N SER A 15 -19.26 12.91 7.89
CA SER A 15 -18.09 13.75 7.57
C SER A 15 -17.13 13.76 8.77
N PHE A 16 -15.83 13.87 8.51
CA PHE A 16 -14.84 13.90 9.58
C PHE A 16 -13.59 14.69 9.18
N ASP A 17 -12.91 15.19 10.20
CA ASP A 17 -11.52 15.62 10.09
C ASP A 17 -10.61 14.59 10.75
N ALA A 18 -9.50 14.27 10.12
CA ALA A 18 -8.50 13.37 10.67
C ALA A 18 -7.09 13.93 10.54
N ARG A 19 -6.24 13.54 11.49
CA ARG A 19 -4.83 13.90 11.56
C ARG A 19 -3.99 12.64 11.53
N GLY A 20 -3.17 12.54 10.50
CA GLY A 20 -2.11 11.55 10.40
C GLY A 20 -0.76 12.11 10.83
N THR A 21 0.30 11.38 10.50
CA THR A 21 1.68 11.74 10.83
C THR A 21 2.18 12.88 9.95
N GLY A 22 1.92 12.83 8.65
CA GLY A 22 2.39 13.83 7.68
C GLY A 22 1.28 14.69 7.05
N PHE A 23 0.01 14.35 7.25
CA PHE A 23 -1.11 15.01 6.56
C PHE A 23 -2.31 15.26 7.48
N LEU A 24 -3.09 16.27 7.10
CA LEU A 24 -4.45 16.49 7.59
C LEU A 24 -5.43 16.02 6.52
N TYR A 25 -6.54 15.46 6.96
CA TYR A 25 -7.58 14.89 6.12
C TYR A 25 -8.92 15.53 6.47
N SER A 26 -9.69 15.94 5.47
CA SER A 26 -11.05 16.46 5.63
C SER A 26 -11.98 15.71 4.70
N TYR A 27 -12.85 14.87 5.24
CA TYR A 27 -13.82 14.11 4.47
C TYR A 27 -15.20 14.77 4.51
N SER A 28 -15.82 14.92 3.35
CA SER A 28 -17.20 15.40 3.20
C SER A 28 -18.11 14.26 2.73
N ALA A 29 -19.00 13.78 3.61
CA ALA A 29 -19.94 12.71 3.28
C ALA A 29 -20.91 13.11 2.17
N ARG A 30 -21.35 14.37 2.17
CA ARG A 30 -22.27 14.92 1.14
C ARG A 30 -21.67 14.87 -0.27
N ASN A 31 -20.38 15.19 -0.38
CA ASN A 31 -19.69 15.23 -1.68
C ASN A 31 -18.97 13.92 -2.01
N ASN A 32 -18.83 13.04 -1.02
CA ASN A 32 -18.05 11.81 -1.04
C ASN A 32 -16.59 12.06 -1.50
N ASN A 33 -15.97 13.09 -0.91
CA ASN A 33 -14.63 13.55 -1.29
C ASN A 33 -13.75 13.67 -0.05
N LEU A 34 -12.52 13.20 -0.16
CA LEU A 34 -11.48 13.32 0.85
C LEU A 34 -10.43 14.35 0.41
N GLY A 35 -10.40 15.49 1.09
CA GLY A 35 -9.35 16.50 0.93
C GLY A 35 -8.14 16.16 1.79
N ILE A 36 -6.94 16.32 1.23
CA ILE A 36 -5.66 16.13 1.92
C ILE A 36 -4.93 17.47 1.97
N HIS A 37 -4.45 17.84 3.15
CA HIS A 37 -3.80 19.12 3.41
C HIS A 37 -2.46 18.95 4.12
N LEU A 38 -1.58 19.92 3.91
CA LEU A 38 -0.30 20.00 4.61
C LEU A 38 -0.51 20.49 6.05
N PRO A 39 0.14 19.89 7.05
CA PRO A 39 -0.12 20.19 8.46
C PRO A 39 0.40 21.54 8.93
N ARG A 40 1.39 22.13 8.25
CA ARG A 40 2.05 23.37 8.69
C ARG A 40 1.22 24.63 8.42
N ASP A 41 0.54 24.67 7.29
CA ASP A 41 -0.17 25.84 6.76
C ASP A 41 -1.61 25.53 6.32
N ASN A 42 -2.07 24.29 6.53
CA ASN A 42 -3.34 23.78 6.04
C ASN A 42 -3.51 23.96 4.51
N ALA A 43 -2.41 24.00 3.76
CA ALA A 43 -2.46 24.15 2.32
C ALA A 43 -3.01 22.88 1.67
N HIS A 44 -3.99 23.05 0.79
CA HIS A 44 -4.60 21.96 0.03
C HIS A 44 -3.59 21.28 -0.88
N LEU A 45 -3.48 19.96 -0.74
CA LEU A 45 -2.58 19.14 -1.53
C LEU A 45 -3.32 18.52 -2.71
N ILE A 46 -4.32 17.67 -2.44
CA ILE A 46 -5.15 16.97 -3.43
C ILE A 46 -6.54 16.65 -2.86
N ASP A 47 -7.49 16.44 -3.77
CA ASP A 47 -8.80 15.84 -3.49
C ASP A 47 -8.87 14.42 -4.07
N ILE A 48 -9.54 13.52 -3.36
CA ILE A 48 -9.80 12.14 -3.80
C ILE A 48 -11.31 11.89 -3.77
N ASP A 49 -11.88 11.68 -4.95
CA ASP A 49 -13.27 11.24 -5.08
C ASP A 49 -13.41 9.78 -4.62
N LEU A 50 -14.21 9.56 -3.58
CA LEU A 50 -14.44 8.24 -3.01
C LEU A 50 -15.66 7.52 -3.61
N LYS A 51 -16.41 8.14 -4.54
CA LYS A 51 -17.55 7.51 -5.23
C LYS A 51 -17.13 6.28 -5.99
N GLU A 52 -15.97 6.36 -6.62
CA GLU A 52 -15.34 5.27 -7.35
C GLU A 52 -15.06 4.03 -6.50
N PHE A 53 -14.90 4.23 -5.19
CA PHE A 53 -14.50 3.18 -4.28
C PHE A 53 -15.72 2.62 -3.52
N SER A 54 -16.83 3.35 -3.32
CA SER A 54 -18.02 2.86 -2.59
C SER A 54 -17.66 2.30 -1.20
N VAL A 55 -16.94 3.10 -0.42
CA VAL A 55 -16.09 2.62 0.68
C VAL A 55 -16.38 3.30 2.01
N ASP A 56 -16.04 2.58 3.06
CA ASP A 56 -15.77 3.15 4.38
C ASP A 56 -14.61 4.15 4.26
N ALA A 57 -14.96 5.44 4.27
CA ALA A 57 -14.03 6.54 4.09
C ALA A 57 -12.99 6.62 5.22
N LEU A 58 -13.34 6.19 6.44
CA LEU A 58 -12.41 6.20 7.57
C LEU A 58 -11.35 5.12 7.39
N SER A 59 -11.77 3.88 7.10
CA SER A 59 -10.84 2.77 6.81
C SER A 59 -9.95 3.07 5.59
N TYR A 60 -10.52 3.69 4.55
CA TYR A 60 -9.73 4.18 3.40
C TYR A 60 -8.63 5.17 3.85
N THR A 61 -8.98 6.14 4.68
CA THR A 61 -8.05 7.17 5.16
C THR A 61 -6.96 6.56 6.04
N GLN A 62 -7.28 5.56 6.86
CA GLN A 62 -6.29 4.82 7.65
C GLN A 62 -5.30 4.05 6.76
N TYR A 63 -5.76 3.40 5.70
CA TYR A 63 -4.87 2.74 4.74
C TYR A 63 -4.04 3.72 3.93
N LEU A 64 -4.60 4.87 3.57
CA LEU A 64 -3.87 5.94 2.92
C LEU A 64 -2.74 6.45 3.82
N GLU A 65 -3.01 6.69 5.09
CA GLU A 65 -2.00 7.09 6.07
C GLU A 65 -0.91 6.03 6.23
N LYS A 66 -1.28 4.75 6.27
CA LYS A 66 -0.29 3.67 6.32
C LYS A 66 0.55 3.60 5.04
N ALA A 67 -0.07 3.82 3.87
CA ALA A 67 0.62 3.84 2.58
C ALA A 67 1.60 5.01 2.45
N THR A 68 1.24 6.20 2.94
CA THR A 68 2.15 7.37 2.94
C THR A 68 3.34 7.15 3.87
N GLN A 69 3.14 6.54 5.05
CA GLN A 69 4.24 6.16 5.96
C GLN A 69 5.17 5.10 5.35
N ILE A 70 4.62 4.09 4.66
CA ILE A 70 5.44 3.10 3.93
C ILE A 70 6.29 3.80 2.86
N ASN A 71 5.68 4.69 2.08
CA ASN A 71 6.42 5.46 1.08
C ASN A 71 7.52 6.33 1.73
N ALA A 72 7.23 6.99 2.86
CA ALA A 72 8.22 7.78 3.59
C ALA A 72 9.41 6.91 4.03
N LEU A 73 9.16 5.73 4.58
CA LEU A 73 10.23 4.78 4.92
C LEU A 73 11.04 4.36 3.70
N MET A 74 10.38 4.08 2.57
CA MET A 74 11.07 3.65 1.37
C MET A 74 11.96 4.75 0.77
N PHE A 75 11.46 5.99 0.71
CA PHE A 75 12.19 7.09 0.10
C PHE A 75 13.25 7.71 1.03
N SER A 76 13.03 7.67 2.34
CA SER A 76 13.98 8.19 3.33
C SER A 76 15.02 7.17 3.79
N ASN A 77 15.03 5.97 3.19
CA ASN A 77 15.84 4.85 3.65
C ASN A 77 15.63 4.54 5.16
N SER A 78 14.35 4.46 5.54
CA SER A 78 13.86 4.20 6.90
C SER A 78 14.25 5.26 7.95
N ALA A 79 14.50 6.50 7.53
CA ALA A 79 14.84 7.60 8.43
C ALA A 79 13.60 8.28 9.03
N THR A 80 12.49 8.33 8.30
CA THR A 80 11.23 8.95 8.76
C THR A 80 10.00 8.22 8.23
N ILE A 81 8.89 8.38 8.96
CA ILE A 81 7.53 7.98 8.53
C ILE A 81 6.70 9.20 8.07
N ASP A 82 7.23 10.41 8.21
CA ASP A 82 6.60 11.63 7.70
C ASP A 82 7.09 11.91 6.27
N LEU A 83 6.19 11.74 5.31
CA LEU A 83 6.50 11.97 3.90
C LEU A 83 6.86 13.43 3.61
N THR A 84 6.32 14.38 4.39
CA THR A 84 6.58 15.82 4.24
C THR A 84 7.97 16.22 4.72
N GLU A 85 8.60 15.42 5.58
CA GLU A 85 10.02 15.57 5.92
C GLU A 85 10.95 15.07 4.80
N THR A 86 10.43 14.22 3.90
CA THR A 86 11.23 13.62 2.82
C THR A 86 11.14 14.42 1.52
N PHE A 87 10.03 15.13 1.27
CA PHE A 87 9.77 15.75 -0.04
C PHE A 87 9.14 17.14 0.05
N ASP A 88 9.50 17.99 -0.92
CA ASP A 88 8.83 19.26 -1.16
C ASP A 88 7.37 19.08 -1.63
N PRO A 89 6.47 20.05 -1.35
CA PRO A 89 5.06 20.00 -1.75
C PRO A 89 4.79 19.65 -3.21
N ARG A 90 5.66 20.08 -4.14
CA ARG A 90 5.54 19.78 -5.58
C ARG A 90 5.65 18.29 -5.89
N ARG A 91 6.44 17.54 -5.11
CA ARG A 91 6.65 16.09 -5.27
C ARG A 91 5.66 15.27 -4.46
N LEU A 92 5.06 15.86 -3.42
CA LEU A 92 4.07 15.17 -2.58
C LEU A 92 2.83 14.77 -3.38
N ARG A 93 2.27 15.66 -4.22
CA ARG A 93 1.04 15.37 -4.98
C ARG A 93 1.04 14.04 -5.74
N PRO A 94 2.01 13.73 -6.63
CA PRO A 94 2.03 12.47 -7.35
C PRO A 94 2.25 11.27 -6.42
N ILE A 95 3.05 11.40 -5.36
CA ILE A 95 3.30 10.31 -4.39
C ILE A 95 2.03 10.00 -3.61
N THR A 96 1.32 11.03 -3.13
CA THR A 96 0.07 10.86 -2.38
C THR A 96 -1.04 10.28 -3.27
N ARG A 97 -1.11 10.66 -4.55
CA ARG A 97 -2.03 10.01 -5.51
C ARG A 97 -1.71 8.53 -5.72
N ASN A 98 -0.43 8.16 -5.77
CA ASN A 98 -0.06 6.75 -5.87
C ASN A 98 -0.38 5.99 -4.57
N ALA A 99 -0.15 6.60 -3.41
CA ALA A 99 -0.55 6.03 -2.11
C ALA A 99 -2.07 5.81 -2.01
N ALA A 100 -2.87 6.74 -2.54
CA ALA A 100 -4.33 6.63 -2.64
C ALA A 100 -4.78 5.42 -3.47
N VAL A 101 -4.06 5.08 -4.54
CA VAL A 101 -4.33 3.86 -5.32
C VAL A 101 -4.06 2.62 -4.47
N PHE A 102 -2.96 2.57 -3.71
CA PHE A 102 -2.66 1.43 -2.82
C PHE A 102 -3.66 1.29 -1.68
N ALA A 103 -4.11 2.40 -1.10
CA ALA A 103 -5.19 2.38 -0.11
C ALA A 103 -6.49 1.81 -0.70
N GLY A 104 -6.83 2.18 -1.94
CA GLY A 104 -7.97 1.62 -2.66
C GLY A 104 -7.84 0.12 -2.93
N TYR A 105 -6.63 -0.36 -3.25
CA TYR A 105 -6.38 -1.80 -3.40
C TYR A 105 -6.54 -2.55 -2.08
N ALA A 106 -5.90 -2.06 -1.01
CA ALA A 106 -6.00 -2.66 0.31
C ALA A 106 -7.46 -2.73 0.78
N LEU A 107 -8.22 -1.65 0.63
CA LEU A 107 -9.61 -1.63 1.08
C LEU A 107 -10.52 -2.58 0.30
N ASN A 108 -10.37 -2.67 -1.03
CA ASN A 108 -11.10 -3.66 -1.82
C ASN A 108 -10.79 -5.09 -1.34
N LEU A 109 -9.53 -5.37 -1.02
CA LEU A 109 -9.09 -6.69 -0.56
C LEU A 109 -9.60 -7.01 0.86
N GLU A 110 -9.57 -6.05 1.79
CA GLU A 110 -10.14 -6.23 3.13
C GLU A 110 -11.64 -6.51 3.06
N GLN A 111 -12.36 -5.78 2.22
CA GLN A 111 -13.81 -5.96 2.01
C GLN A 111 -14.16 -7.16 1.13
N ARG A 112 -13.18 -8.02 0.78
CA ARG A 112 -13.34 -9.20 -0.10
C ARG A 112 -13.92 -8.87 -1.48
N ARG A 113 -13.75 -7.63 -1.95
CA ARG A 113 -14.12 -7.17 -3.29
C ARG A 113 -13.02 -7.54 -4.30
N PHE A 114 -12.67 -8.83 -4.34
CA PHE A 114 -11.54 -9.36 -5.12
C PHE A 114 -11.67 -9.02 -6.60
N HIS A 115 -12.87 -9.10 -7.17
CA HIS A 115 -13.11 -8.74 -8.57
C HIS A 115 -12.76 -7.28 -8.89
N HIS A 116 -13.15 -6.34 -8.01
CA HIS A 116 -12.83 -4.91 -8.20
C HIS A 116 -11.33 -4.64 -8.08
N PHE A 117 -10.66 -5.26 -7.11
CA PHE A 117 -9.21 -5.24 -7.00
C PHE A 117 -8.56 -5.76 -8.29
N SER A 118 -8.94 -6.97 -8.73
CA SER A 118 -8.38 -7.63 -9.90
C SER A 118 -8.50 -6.80 -11.17
N LEU A 119 -9.67 -6.23 -11.42
CA LEU A 119 -9.92 -5.39 -12.59
C LEU A 119 -8.98 -4.17 -12.61
N ARG A 120 -8.96 -3.38 -11.53
CA ARG A 120 -8.14 -2.16 -11.44
C ARG A 120 -6.65 -2.49 -11.43
N PHE A 121 -6.24 -3.53 -10.70
CA PHE A 121 -4.83 -3.92 -10.61
C PHE A 121 -4.28 -4.36 -11.96
N ARG A 122 -5.04 -5.21 -12.68
CA ARG A 122 -4.70 -5.67 -14.03
C ARG A 122 -4.47 -4.52 -14.99
N GLU A 123 -5.39 -3.56 -15.03
CA GLU A 123 -5.29 -2.37 -15.87
C GLU A 123 -4.04 -1.55 -15.52
N SER A 124 -3.77 -1.35 -14.24
CA SER A 124 -2.63 -0.55 -13.77
C SER A 124 -1.25 -1.17 -14.00
N CYS A 125 -1.19 -2.48 -14.24
CA CYS A 125 0.05 -3.27 -14.37
C CYS A 125 0.16 -3.98 -15.72
N ALA A 126 -0.74 -3.70 -16.66
CA ALA A 126 -0.81 -4.34 -17.98
C ALA A 126 -0.80 -5.89 -17.94
N LEU A 127 -1.36 -6.49 -16.89
CA LEU A 127 -1.43 -7.95 -16.74
C LEU A 127 -2.51 -8.55 -17.66
N GLU A 128 -2.41 -9.85 -17.92
CA GLU A 128 -3.49 -10.61 -18.57
C GLU A 128 -4.57 -10.96 -17.52
N GLU A 129 -4.11 -11.50 -16.39
CA GLU A 129 -4.99 -11.97 -15.32
C GLU A 129 -4.37 -11.74 -13.95
N ILE A 130 -5.22 -11.44 -12.97
CA ILE A 130 -4.91 -11.51 -11.55
C ILE A 130 -6.20 -11.86 -10.80
N TYR A 131 -6.14 -12.80 -9.89
CA TYR A 131 -7.27 -13.11 -9.01
C TYR A 131 -6.80 -13.65 -7.67
N ILE A 132 -7.66 -13.50 -6.66
CA ILE A 132 -7.49 -14.00 -5.31
C ILE A 132 -8.80 -14.65 -4.90
N ASP A 133 -8.73 -15.92 -4.51
CA ASP A 133 -9.88 -16.71 -4.10
C ASP A 133 -9.71 -17.16 -2.65
N SER A 134 -10.82 -17.23 -1.92
CA SER A 134 -10.92 -17.90 -0.62
C SER A 134 -11.27 -19.37 -0.83
N LEU A 135 -10.49 -20.26 -0.23
CA LEU A 135 -10.73 -21.70 -0.17
C LEU A 135 -11.13 -22.06 1.26
N TYR A 136 -12.33 -22.60 1.43
CA TYR A 136 -12.74 -23.21 2.69
C TYR A 136 -12.13 -24.61 2.78
N ARG A 137 -11.29 -24.86 3.78
CA ARG A 137 -10.85 -26.23 4.10
C ARG A 137 -11.97 -26.97 4.85
N GLN A 138 -11.91 -28.30 4.81
CA GLN A 138 -12.84 -29.18 5.53
C GLN A 138 -12.74 -29.05 7.06
N GLU A 139 -11.68 -28.41 7.58
CA GLU A 139 -11.58 -28.04 9.00
C GLU A 139 -12.26 -26.67 9.24
N PRO A 140 -13.17 -26.54 10.22
CA PRO A 140 -14.16 -25.45 10.22
C PRO A 140 -13.63 -24.02 10.41
N ASP A 141 -12.38 -23.80 10.82
CA ASP A 141 -11.98 -22.51 11.39
C ASP A 141 -10.74 -21.84 10.74
N VAL A 142 -10.22 -22.38 9.64
CA VAL A 142 -9.05 -21.80 8.97
C VAL A 142 -9.37 -21.44 7.52
N GLU A 143 -9.56 -20.14 7.29
CA GLU A 143 -9.67 -19.60 5.95
C GLU A 143 -8.30 -19.62 5.26
N TYR A 144 -8.26 -20.12 4.03
CA TYR A 144 -7.06 -20.18 3.21
C TYR A 144 -7.29 -19.41 1.93
N PHE A 145 -6.31 -18.60 1.51
CA PHE A 145 -6.39 -17.82 0.29
C PHE A 145 -5.42 -18.35 -0.76
N LYS A 146 -5.83 -18.31 -2.03
CA LYS A 146 -4.98 -18.60 -3.17
C LYS A 146 -5.03 -17.44 -4.14
N GLY A 147 -3.87 -16.98 -4.58
CA GLY A 147 -3.73 -15.94 -5.59
C GLY A 147 -3.02 -16.43 -6.83
N TYR A 148 -3.29 -15.78 -7.95
CA TYR A 148 -2.70 -16.06 -9.24
C TYR A 148 -2.47 -14.76 -10.01
N VAL A 149 -1.36 -14.69 -10.74
CA VAL A 149 -1.02 -13.59 -11.64
C VAL A 149 -0.51 -14.19 -12.95
N LYS A 150 -0.98 -13.65 -14.07
CA LYS A 150 -0.52 -14.00 -15.42
C LYS A 150 -0.21 -12.74 -16.23
N THR A 151 0.96 -12.71 -16.85
CA THR A 151 1.35 -11.66 -17.79
C THR A 151 0.82 -11.96 -19.18
N ARG A 152 0.74 -10.92 -20.02
CA ARG A 152 0.31 -11.06 -21.43
C ARG A 152 1.23 -11.94 -22.28
N GLN A 153 2.44 -12.19 -21.81
CA GLN A 153 3.42 -13.09 -22.43
C GLN A 153 3.25 -14.55 -21.97
N GLY A 154 2.25 -14.84 -21.13
CA GLY A 154 1.95 -16.20 -20.65
C GLY A 154 2.70 -16.61 -19.38
N ASN A 155 3.55 -15.75 -18.81
CA ASN A 155 4.22 -16.05 -17.54
C ASN A 155 3.22 -16.00 -16.41
N ALA A 156 3.19 -17.05 -15.59
CA ALA A 156 2.18 -17.22 -14.56
C ALA A 156 2.79 -17.65 -13.23
N VAL A 157 2.36 -17.00 -12.15
CA VAL A 157 2.71 -17.37 -10.79
C VAL A 157 1.46 -17.55 -9.94
N SER A 158 1.54 -18.43 -8.95
CA SER A 158 0.49 -18.61 -7.96
C SER A 158 1.09 -18.65 -6.57
N ALA A 159 0.37 -18.15 -5.57
CA ALA A 159 0.76 -18.23 -4.17
C ALA A 159 -0.47 -18.57 -3.32
N GLY A 160 -0.23 -19.07 -2.11
CA GLY A 160 -1.30 -19.32 -1.15
C GLY A 160 -0.84 -18.99 0.25
N GLY A 161 -1.78 -18.67 1.14
CA GLY A 161 -1.49 -18.18 2.47
C GLY A 161 -2.71 -18.19 3.38
N GLN A 162 -2.50 -17.95 4.67
CA GLN A 162 -3.57 -17.89 5.67
C GLN A 162 -4.24 -16.50 5.69
N SER A 163 -3.60 -15.49 5.11
CA SER A 163 -4.17 -14.17 4.89
C SER A 163 -3.99 -13.70 3.45
N VAL A 164 -4.80 -12.72 3.04
CA VAL A 164 -4.62 -12.04 1.75
C VAL A 164 -3.24 -11.37 1.67
N ALA A 165 -2.74 -10.81 2.79
CA ALA A 165 -1.42 -10.20 2.84
C ALA A 165 -0.31 -11.20 2.50
N ASP A 166 -0.37 -12.43 3.02
CA ASP A 166 0.59 -13.50 2.71
C ASP A 166 0.56 -13.88 1.23
N VAL A 167 -0.64 -13.98 0.64
CA VAL A 167 -0.80 -14.29 -0.79
C VAL A 167 -0.16 -13.20 -1.65
N LEU A 168 -0.42 -11.92 -1.35
CA LEU A 168 0.17 -10.81 -2.09
C LEU A 168 1.69 -10.80 -1.99
N LEU A 169 2.25 -11.06 -0.80
CA LEU A 169 3.70 -11.13 -0.59
C LEU A 169 4.30 -12.30 -1.37
N GLY A 170 3.71 -13.49 -1.28
CA GLY A 170 4.16 -14.67 -2.01
C GLY A 170 4.08 -14.49 -3.54
N LEU A 171 3.07 -13.80 -4.05
CA LEU A 171 3.00 -13.43 -5.47
C LEU A 171 4.13 -12.45 -5.86
N SER A 172 4.35 -11.41 -5.05
CA SER A 172 5.43 -10.44 -5.26
C SER A 172 6.81 -11.10 -5.33
N GLU A 173 7.10 -12.01 -4.39
CA GLU A 173 8.38 -12.73 -4.32
C GLU A 173 8.58 -13.67 -5.51
N LYS A 174 7.52 -14.38 -5.94
CA LYS A 174 7.58 -15.25 -7.11
C LYS A 174 7.81 -14.46 -8.41
N ILE A 175 7.15 -13.31 -8.56
CA ILE A 175 7.40 -12.41 -9.70
C ILE A 175 8.86 -11.95 -9.73
N LEU A 176 9.43 -11.56 -8.58
CA LEU A 176 10.83 -11.14 -8.52
C LEU A 176 11.79 -12.29 -8.85
N ARG A 177 11.49 -13.49 -8.37
CA ARG A 177 12.29 -14.68 -8.70
C ARG A 177 12.28 -14.92 -10.21
N ASP A 178 11.12 -14.87 -10.84
CA ASP A 178 10.99 -15.08 -12.29
C ASP A 178 11.73 -13.99 -13.07
N LEU A 179 11.68 -12.73 -12.61
CA LEU A 179 12.46 -11.63 -13.19
C LEU A 179 13.97 -11.85 -13.11
N ILE A 180 14.48 -12.40 -12.01
CA ILE A 180 15.91 -12.68 -11.83
C ILE A 180 16.37 -13.81 -12.76
N VAL A 181 15.49 -14.80 -13.01
CA VAL A 181 15.79 -15.96 -13.85
C VAL A 181 15.69 -15.62 -15.35
N MET A 182 14.92 -14.59 -15.73
CA MET A 182 14.82 -14.15 -17.11
C MET A 182 16.06 -13.35 -17.54
N GLU A 183 16.88 -13.91 -18.44
CA GLU A 183 17.94 -13.16 -19.10
C GLU A 183 17.36 -11.99 -19.91
N PRO A 184 18.02 -10.80 -19.91
CA PRO A 184 17.49 -9.60 -20.52
C PRO A 184 17.64 -9.63 -22.04
N GLU A 185 16.74 -10.32 -22.74
CA GLU A 185 16.52 -10.11 -24.17
C GLU A 185 15.84 -8.75 -24.39
N GLU A 186 16.33 -7.94 -25.34
CA GLU A 186 15.79 -6.59 -25.62
C GLU A 186 14.30 -6.57 -25.95
N SER A 187 13.75 -7.69 -26.45
CA SER A 187 12.32 -7.89 -26.73
C SER A 187 11.43 -7.94 -25.48
N ARG A 188 12.00 -8.10 -24.28
CA ARG A 188 11.26 -8.28 -23.01
C ARG A 188 11.28 -7.08 -22.07
N ARG A 189 11.95 -5.97 -22.43
CA ARG A 189 12.15 -4.79 -21.56
C ARG A 189 10.85 -4.23 -20.94
N ASN A 190 9.77 -4.15 -21.71
CA ASN A 190 8.49 -3.65 -21.19
C ASN A 190 7.85 -4.63 -20.18
N SER A 191 7.94 -5.93 -20.46
CA SER A 191 7.43 -6.98 -19.56
C SER A 191 8.16 -6.99 -18.22
N SER A 192 9.47 -6.72 -18.21
CA SER A 192 10.25 -6.67 -16.96
C SER A 192 9.84 -5.49 -16.08
N ASN A 193 9.60 -4.32 -16.67
CA ASN A 193 9.14 -3.14 -15.96
C ASN A 193 7.71 -3.33 -15.40
N ASP A 194 6.82 -3.93 -16.19
CA ASP A 194 5.44 -4.22 -15.76
C ASP A 194 5.41 -5.21 -14.59
N LEU A 195 6.25 -6.27 -14.66
CA LEU A 195 6.40 -7.25 -13.59
C LEU A 195 7.04 -6.66 -12.32
N LEU A 196 8.07 -5.83 -12.47
CA LEU A 196 8.70 -5.16 -11.34
C LEU A 196 7.71 -4.21 -10.67
N GLY A 197 6.95 -3.46 -11.47
CA GLY A 197 5.85 -2.63 -11.01
C GLY A 197 4.79 -3.45 -10.28
N ALA A 198 4.31 -4.55 -10.87
CA ALA A 198 3.33 -5.44 -10.24
C ALA A 198 3.83 -5.97 -8.90
N SER A 199 5.07 -6.47 -8.84
CA SER A 199 5.66 -6.97 -7.60
C SER A 199 5.74 -5.88 -6.53
N PHE A 200 6.20 -4.69 -6.88
CA PHE A 200 6.26 -3.55 -5.95
C PHE A 200 4.88 -3.20 -5.38
N LYS A 201 3.86 -3.10 -6.25
CA LYS A 201 2.50 -2.78 -5.83
C LYS A 201 1.89 -3.88 -4.96
N LEU A 202 2.13 -5.15 -5.27
CA LEU A 202 1.69 -6.30 -4.46
C LEU A 202 2.34 -6.28 -3.07
N SER A 203 3.66 -6.10 -3.01
CA SER A 203 4.41 -6.02 -1.74
C SER A 203 3.94 -4.86 -0.87
N THR A 204 3.72 -3.69 -1.48
CA THR A 204 3.23 -2.50 -0.75
C THR A 204 1.82 -2.71 -0.23
N THR A 205 0.92 -3.25 -1.06
CA THR A 205 -0.47 -3.54 -0.66
C THR A 205 -0.52 -4.60 0.43
N SER A 206 0.35 -5.62 0.37
CA SER A 206 0.53 -6.64 1.42
C SER A 206 0.87 -5.98 2.77
N ARG A 207 1.86 -5.09 2.80
CA ARG A 207 2.27 -4.38 4.04
C ARG A 207 1.18 -3.46 4.59
N ILE A 208 0.37 -2.86 3.71
CA ILE A 208 -0.78 -2.06 4.13
C ILE A 208 -1.82 -2.94 4.83
N LEU A 209 -2.14 -4.11 4.27
CA LEU A 209 -3.10 -5.06 4.82
C LEU A 209 -2.61 -5.79 6.08
N ASP A 210 -1.31 -6.01 6.22
CA ASP A 210 -0.75 -6.71 7.37
C ASP A 210 -0.95 -5.90 8.65
N LYS A 211 -1.85 -6.36 9.52
CA LYS A 211 -2.16 -5.72 10.82
C LYS A 211 -0.96 -5.66 11.76
N ASN A 212 0.01 -6.57 11.60
CA ASN A 212 1.21 -6.61 12.42
C ASN A 212 2.31 -5.68 11.90
N TYR A 213 2.20 -5.22 10.65
CA TYR A 213 3.12 -4.26 10.08
C TYR A 213 2.80 -2.84 10.57
N LEU A 214 3.63 -2.35 11.51
CA LEU A 214 3.56 -0.99 12.04
C LEU A 214 4.77 -0.18 11.53
N PRO A 215 4.58 0.82 10.62
CA PRO A 215 5.69 1.58 10.04
C PRO A 215 6.61 2.22 11.09
N CYS A 216 6.04 2.74 12.18
CA CYS A 216 6.81 3.37 13.26
C CYS A 216 7.82 2.43 13.95
N HIS A 217 7.59 1.12 13.95
CA HIS A 217 8.52 0.14 14.53
C HIS A 217 9.78 -0.10 13.66
N LYS A 218 9.78 0.35 12.40
CA LYS A 218 10.96 0.25 11.51
C LYS A 218 11.98 1.37 11.72
N LEU A 219 11.59 2.48 12.35
CA LEU A 219 12.51 3.59 12.66
C LEU A 219 13.53 3.24 13.74
N SER A 220 13.13 2.44 14.73
CA SER A 220 13.98 2.07 15.87
C SER A 220 15.06 1.06 15.49
N SER A 221 14.76 0.09 14.60
CA SER A 221 15.75 -0.93 14.23
C SER A 221 17.00 -0.36 13.56
N VAL A 222 16.87 0.74 12.80
CA VAL A 222 18.02 1.38 12.12
C VAL A 222 18.89 2.17 13.10
N ARG A 223 18.29 2.82 14.10
CA ARG A 223 19.04 3.55 15.14
C ARG A 223 19.84 2.61 16.03
N ASP A 224 19.27 1.46 16.38
CA ASP A 224 19.94 0.46 17.21
C ASP A 224 21.09 -0.24 16.45
N SER A 225 20.92 -0.54 15.16
CA SER A 225 22.01 -1.06 14.33
C SER A 225 23.13 -0.05 14.08
N ALA A 226 22.81 1.24 13.90
CA ALA A 226 23.82 2.30 13.72
C ALA A 226 24.64 2.57 14.99
N LEU A 227 24.03 2.43 16.17
CA LEU A 227 24.72 2.50 17.46
C LEU A 227 25.66 1.31 17.70
N GLN A 228 25.25 0.09 17.29
CA GLN A 228 26.12 -1.09 17.39
C GLN A 228 27.34 -1.01 16.48
N ILE A 229 27.22 -0.50 15.26
CA ILE A 229 28.36 -0.35 14.33
C ILE A 229 29.37 0.69 14.84
N LYS A 230 28.90 1.79 15.47
CA LYS A 230 29.81 2.77 16.08
C LYS A 230 30.60 2.20 17.24
N ASN A 231 30.00 1.34 18.07
CA ASN A 231 30.69 0.73 19.21
C ASN A 231 31.72 -0.32 18.79
N ILE A 232 31.57 -0.94 17.62
CA ILE A 232 32.57 -1.88 17.06
C ILE A 232 33.74 -1.11 16.40
N ALA A 233 33.48 0.07 15.83
CA ALA A 233 34.54 0.89 15.21
C ALA A 233 35.37 1.71 16.23
N SER A 234 34.94 1.75 17.50
CA SER A 234 35.62 2.44 18.61
C SER A 234 36.23 1.50 19.65
N ALA A 235 36.26 0.20 19.37
CA ALA A 235 36.91 -0.83 20.18
C ALA A 235 38.13 -1.40 19.42
#